data_AF-A0A1G4STH4-F1
#
_entry.id   AF-A0A1G4STH4-F1
#
_cell.length_a   1.000
_cell.length_b   1.000
_cell.length_c   1.000
_cell.angle_alpha   90.00
_cell.angle_beta   90.00
_cell.angle_gamma   90.00
#
_symmetry.space_group_name_H-M   'P 1'
#
loop_
_entity.id
_entity.type
_entity.pdbx_description
1 polymer ?
#
loop_
_entity_poly.entity_id
_entity_poly.type
_entity_poly.pdbx_seq_one_letter_code
_entity_poly.pdbx_strand_id
1 'polypeptide(L)' 'MNAQIIPFPAPKPTPVRQVSIDGEYFEDDIPELFDIDEDFGELAIYAHIADTWND' A
#
# COMPACT_ATOMS: atom_id res chain seq x y z
N MET A 1 -24.79 17.73 -10.63
CA MET A 1 -23.91 17.03 -9.67
C MET A 1 -22.50 17.12 -10.21
N ASN A 2 -21.58 17.78 -9.49
CA ASN A 2 -20.17 17.86 -9.87
C ASN A 2 -19.39 16.95 -8.93
N ALA A 3 -18.91 15.80 -9.43
CA ALA A 3 -18.02 14.92 -8.68
C ALA A 3 -16.59 15.42 -8.84
N GLN A 4 -15.95 15.80 -7.73
CA GLN A 4 -14.55 16.19 -7.73
C GLN A 4 -13.69 14.93 -7.61
N ILE A 5 -13.02 14.56 -8.70
CA ILE A 5 -12.11 13.42 -8.73
C ILE A 5 -10.79 13.88 -8.09
N ILE A 6 -10.48 13.33 -6.91
CA ILE A 6 -9.19 13.53 -6.25
C ILE A 6 -8.26 12.42 -6.75
N PRO A 7 -7.17 12.72 -7.46
CA PRO A 7 -6.25 11.69 -7.93
C PRO A 7 -5.58 10.99 -6.74
N PHE A 8 -5.43 9.67 -6.84
CA PHE A 8 -4.67 8.90 -5.86
C PHE A 8 -3.19 9.30 -5.91
N PRO A 9 -2.54 9.52 -4.75
CA PRO A 9 -1.11 9.81 -4.72
C PRO A 9 -0.33 8.61 -5.27
N ALA A 10 0.59 8.88 -6.19
CA ALA A 10 1.49 7.86 -6.71
C ALA A 10 2.30 7.23 -5.57
N PRO A 11 2.54 5.90 -5.60
CA PRO A 11 3.35 5.23 -4.59
C PRO A 11 4.74 5.85 -4.58
N LYS A 12 5.12 6.40 -3.43
CA LYS A 12 6.48 6.91 -3.21
C LYS A 12 7.40 5.71 -2.98
N PRO A 13 8.63 5.72 -3.52
CA PRO A 13 9.62 4.70 -3.17
C PRO A 13 9.78 4.68 -1.65
N THR A 14 9.60 3.51 -1.06
CA THR A 14 9.74 3.30 0.38
C THR A 14 11.17 3.67 0.78
N PRO A 15 11.38 4.66 1.65
CA PRO A 15 12.73 4.98 2.09
C PRO A 15 13.30 3.78 2.85
N VAL A 16 14.47 3.28 2.41
CA VAL A 16 15.24 2.29 3.18
C VAL A 16 15.54 2.94 4.53
N ARG A 17 14.88 2.45 5.58
CA ARG A 17 14.94 3.06 6.89
C ARG A 17 16.25 2.63 7.54
N GLN A 18 17.29 3.44 7.39
CA GLN A 18 18.55 3.22 8.10
C GLN A 18 18.35 3.55 9.57
N VAL A 19 18.44 2.54 10.43
CA VAL A 19 18.45 2.72 11.89
C VAL A 19 19.89 2.68 12.38
N SER A 20 20.25 3.59 13.28
CA SER A 20 21.57 3.57 13.92
C SER A 20 21.44 3.17 15.38
N ILE A 21 22.22 2.18 15.79
CA ILE A 21 22.40 1.78 17.19
C ILE A 21 23.90 1.80 17.45
N ASP A 22 24.31 2.51 18.51
CA ASP A 22 25.71 2.63 18.95
C ASP A 22 26.73 3.07 17.86
N GLY A 23 26.24 3.77 16.81
CA GLY A 23 27.06 4.28 15.72
C GLY A 23 27.22 3.33 14.54
N GLU A 24 26.63 2.14 14.59
CA GLU A 24 26.52 1.23 13.46
C GLU A 24 25.18 1.46 12.73
N TYR A 25 25.25 1.50 11.39
CA TYR A 25 24.09 1.64 10.53
C TYR A 25 23.60 0.26 10.13
N PHE A 26 22.33 -0.02 10.40
CA PHE A 26 21.68 -1.25 9.99
C PHE A 26 20.70 -0.93 8.87
N GLU A 27 20.77 -1.72 7.81
CA GLU A 27 19.67 -1.82 6.86
C GLU A 27 18.57 -2.61 7.57
N ASP A 28 17.50 -1.93 7.93
CA ASP A 28 16.32 -2.56 8.48
C ASP A 28 15.60 -3.22 7.29
N ASP A 29 15.90 -4.49 7.05
CA ASP A 29 15.15 -5.35 6.12
C ASP A 29 13.75 -5.60 6.71
N ILE A 30 12.92 -4.56 6.68
CA ILE A 30 11.51 -4.69 7.02
C ILE A 30 10.91 -5.65 5.98
N PRO A 31 10.27 -6.76 6.40
CA PRO A 31 9.62 -7.65 5.45
C PRO A 31 8.64 -6.85 4.59
N GLU A 32 8.53 -7.17 3.31
CA GLU A 32 7.52 -6.57 2.42
C GLU A 32 6.15 -6.80 3.04
N LEU A 33 5.62 -5.77 3.68
CA LEU A 33 4.31 -5.77 4.34
C LEU A 33 3.17 -5.57 3.33
N PHE A 34 3.52 -5.26 2.07
CA PHE A 34 2.57 -4.99 1.01
C PHE A 34 3.15 -5.50 -0.31
N ASP A 35 2.58 -6.60 -0.83
CA ASP A 35 2.86 -7.10 -2.17
C ASP A 35 1.78 -6.55 -3.11
N ILE A 36 2.17 -5.59 -3.95
CA ILE A 36 1.24 -4.89 -4.85
C ILE A 36 0.46 -5.88 -5.72
N ASP A 37 1.05 -6.97 -6.19
CA ASP A 37 0.34 -7.85 -7.12
C ASP A 37 -0.69 -8.74 -6.40
N GLU A 38 -0.37 -9.18 -5.18
CA GLU A 38 -1.25 -9.99 -4.33
C GLU A 38 -2.35 -9.13 -3.67
N ASP A 39 -1.97 -8.00 -3.07
CA ASP A 39 -2.86 -7.13 -2.30
C ASP A 39 -3.92 -6.46 -3.17
N PHE A 40 -3.59 -6.08 -4.41
CA PHE A 40 -4.59 -5.56 -5.35
C PHE A 40 -5.58 -6.64 -5.80
N GLY A 41 -5.13 -7.90 -5.89
CA GLY A 41 -6.00 -9.05 -6.16
C GLY A 41 -7.02 -9.26 -5.05
N GLU A 42 -6.59 -9.21 -3.79
CA GLU A 42 -7.48 -9.32 -2.64
C GLU A 42 -8.47 -8.13 -2.57
N LEU A 43 -8.00 -6.91 -2.77
CA LEU A 43 -8.86 -5.72 -2.79
C LEU A 43 -9.93 -5.78 -3.88
N ALA A 44 -9.61 -6.35 -5.05
CA ALA A 44 -10.57 -6.52 -6.14
C ALA A 44 -11.73 -7.46 -5.75
N ILE A 45 -11.46 -8.49 -4.95
CA ILE A 45 -12.50 -9.40 -4.43
C ILE A 45 -13.45 -8.63 -3.50
N TYR A 46 -12.92 -7.87 -2.54
CA TYR A 46 -13.75 -7.09 -1.63
C TYR A 46 -14.57 -6.03 -2.35
N ALA A 47 -14.00 -5.37 -3.37
CA ALA A 47 -14.74 -4.43 -4.20
C ALA A 47 -15.89 -5.12 -4.95
N HIS A 48 -15.65 -6.30 -5.52
CA HIS A 48 -16.69 -7.07 -6.20
C HIS A 48 -17.83 -7.50 -5.26
N ILE A 49 -17.51 -7.91 -4.04
CA ILE A 49 -18.50 -8.24 -3.01
C ILE A 49 -19.33 -7.00 -2.63
N ALA A 50 -18.69 -5.85 -2.45
CA ALA A 50 -19.39 -4.61 -2.12
C ALA A 50 -20.36 -4.17 -3.23
N ASP A 51 -19.95 -4.28 -4.50
CA ASP A 51 -20.79 -3.94 -5.65
C ASP A 51 -21.99 -4.88 -5.80
N THR A 52 -21.84 -6.15 -5.42
CA THR A 52 -22.89 -7.17 -5.56
C THR A 52 -23.77 -7.34 -4.32
N TRP A 53 -23.44 -6.69 -3.20
CA TRP A 53 -24.22 -6.81 -1.96
C TRP A 53 -25.59 -6.11 -2.04
N ASN A 54 -25.70 -5.02 -2.81
CA ASN A 54 -26.86 -4.13 -2.76
C ASN A 54 -27.93 -4.40 -3.86
N ASP A 55 -27.83 -5.55 -4.53
CA ASP A 55 -28.80 -6.10 -5.50
C ASP A 55 -29.69 -7.17 -4.82
#